data_AF-R6CBD2-F1
#
_entry.id   AF-R6CBD2-F1
#
_cell.length_a   1.000
_cell.length_b   1.000
_cell.length_c   1.000
_cell.angle_alpha   90.00
_cell.angle_beta   90.00
_cell.angle_gamma   90.00
#
_symmetry.space_group_name_H-M   'P 1'
#
loop_
_entity.id
_entity.type
_entity.pdbx_description
1 polymer ?
#
loop_
_entity_poly.entity_id
_entity_poly.type
_entity_poly.pdbx_seq_one_letter_code
_entity_poly.pdbx_strand_id
1 'polypeptide(L)'
;MKKSSKIILSVLVVAVVLFGTYRIVNKAPSTSLDSNAQMAEIIESSGCMACHTANPQLPFYANFPFAGKLVKEDIRLAYRSFDMAPMMEALKKGKKSVK
;
A
#
# COMPACT_ATOMS: atom_id res chain seq x y z
N MET A 1 2.45 24.36 34.47
CA MET A 1 2.97 23.00 34.12
C MET A 1 4.49 23.03 34.04
N LYS A 2 5.19 22.08 34.68
CA LYS A 2 6.65 21.94 34.56
C LYS A 2 7.03 21.61 33.10
N LYS A 3 8.22 22.04 32.64
CA LYS A 3 8.71 21.78 31.27
C LYS A 3 8.65 20.29 30.92
N SER A 4 9.01 19.43 31.87
CA SER A 4 8.92 17.97 31.75
C SER A 4 7.49 17.47 31.48
N SER A 5 6.48 18.01 32.17
CA SER A 5 5.07 17.64 31.96
C SER A 5 4.57 18.00 30.55
N LYS A 6 5.04 19.13 29.98
CA LYS A 6 4.70 19.53 28.61
C LYS A 6 5.33 18.59 27.57
N ILE A 7 6.56 18.14 27.80
CA ILE A 7 7.26 17.19 26.93
C ILE A 7 6.53 15.84 26.96
N ILE A 8 6.21 15.31 28.13
CA ILE A 8 5.49 14.03 28.28
C ILE A 8 4.15 14.09 27.55
N LEU A 9 3.37 15.16 27.78
CA LEU A 9 2.09 15.32 27.10
C LEU A 9 2.24 15.38 25.58
N SER A 10 3.25 16.08 25.07
CA SER A 10 3.50 16.19 23.62
C SER A 10 3.84 14.82 23.01
N VAL A 11 4.70 14.04 23.67
CA VAL A 11 5.04 12.67 23.23
C VAL A 11 3.81 11.77 23.22
N LEU A 12 2.96 11.85 24.24
CA LEU A 12 1.72 11.07 24.30
C LEU A 12 0.77 11.42 23.15
N VAL A 13 0.62 12.72 22.85
CA VAL A 13 -0.20 13.16 21.70
C VAL A 13 0.34 12.59 20.40
N VAL A 14 1.65 12.69 20.15
CA VAL A 14 2.27 12.12 18.94
C VAL A 14 2.04 10.61 18.85
N ALA A 15 2.21 9.88 19.96
CA ALA A 15 2.01 8.43 19.99
C ALA A 15 0.55 8.05 19.66
N VAL A 16 -0.43 8.77 20.22
CA VAL A 16 -1.86 8.54 19.93
C VAL A 16 -2.18 8.83 18.46
N VAL A 17 -1.63 9.91 17.89
CA VAL A 17 -1.82 10.25 16.46
C VAL A 17 -1.22 9.17 15.55
N LEU A 18 0.00 8.72 15.84
CA LEU A 18 0.65 7.65 15.08
C LEU A 18 -0.12 6.33 15.18
N PHE A 19 -0.60 5.97 16.37
CA PHE A 19 -1.41 4.77 16.56
C PHE A 19 -2.74 4.87 15.81
N GLY A 20 -3.43 6.00 15.91
CA GLY A 20 -4.71 6.23 15.21
C GLY A 20 -4.55 6.15 13.70
N THR A 21 -3.56 6.86 13.14
CA THR A 21 -3.26 6.82 11.70
C THR A 21 -2.89 5.42 11.23
N TYR A 22 -2.02 4.71 11.96
CA TYR A 22 -1.66 3.32 11.65
C TYR A 22 -2.90 2.41 11.57
N ARG A 23 -3.83 2.53 12.52
CA ARG A 23 -5.06 1.73 12.53
C ARG A 23 -6.03 2.08 11.40
N ILE A 24 -6.08 3.34 10.99
CA ILE A 24 -6.95 3.80 9.90
C ILE A 24 -6.44 3.26 8.56
N VAL A 25 -5.13 3.34 8.31
CA VAL A 25 -4.56 2.92 7.02
C VAL A 25 -4.34 1.41 6.91
N ASN A 26 -4.20 0.69 8.03
CA ASN A 26 -4.06 -0.78 8.06
C ASN A 26 -5.33 -1.47 8.53
N LYS A 27 -6.48 -1.07 7.98
CA LYS A 27 -7.75 -1.73 8.26
C LYS A 27 -7.97 -2.89 7.29
N ALA A 28 -8.43 -4.02 7.80
CA ALA A 28 -8.85 -5.13 6.94
C ALA A 28 -10.05 -4.70 6.06
N PRO A 29 -10.19 -5.27 4.85
CA PRO A 29 -11.37 -5.09 4.00
C PRO A 29 -12.67 -5.36 4.75
N SER A 30 -13.76 -4.75 4.27
CA SER A 30 -15.07 -5.00 4.87
C SER A 30 -15.48 -6.46 4.71
N THR A 31 -15.93 -7.09 5.79
CA THR A 31 -16.48 -8.46 5.77
C THR A 31 -17.81 -8.56 5.02
N SER A 32 -18.44 -7.43 4.69
CA SER A 32 -19.65 -7.37 3.87
C SER A 32 -19.41 -7.56 2.37
N LEU A 33 -18.17 -7.43 1.91
CA LEU A 33 -17.78 -7.63 0.51
C LEU A 33 -17.63 -9.14 0.22
N ASP A 34 -17.83 -9.57 -1.01
CA ASP A 34 -17.46 -10.92 -1.41
C ASP A 34 -15.93 -11.09 -1.46
N SER A 35 -15.46 -12.34 -1.50
CA SER A 35 -14.02 -12.63 -1.42
C SER A 35 -13.19 -12.01 -2.55
N ASN A 36 -13.74 -11.86 -3.76
CA ASN A 36 -13.00 -11.23 -4.86
C ASN A 36 -12.87 -9.73 -4.64
N ALA A 37 -13.95 -9.08 -4.18
CA ALA A 37 -13.93 -7.66 -3.84
C ALA A 37 -13.01 -7.37 -2.65
N GLN A 38 -13.00 -8.23 -1.61
CA GLN A 38 -12.05 -8.12 -0.51
C GLN A 38 -10.59 -8.25 -0.99
N MET A 39 -10.31 -9.23 -1.86
CA MET A 39 -8.95 -9.41 -2.40
C MET A 39 -8.51 -8.24 -3.27
N ALA A 40 -9.42 -7.69 -4.10
CA ALA A 40 -9.15 -6.51 -4.90
C ALA A 40 -8.82 -5.29 -4.02
N GLU A 41 -9.57 -5.09 -2.93
CA GLU A 41 -9.32 -4.01 -1.97
C GLU A 41 -7.94 -4.16 -1.29
N ILE A 42 -7.54 -5.40 -0.93
CA ILE A 42 -6.20 -5.67 -0.37
C ILE A 42 -5.11 -5.28 -1.38
N ILE A 43 -5.24 -5.71 -2.64
CA ILE A 43 -4.23 -5.45 -3.67
C ILE A 43 -4.09 -3.94 -3.94
N GLU A 44 -5.21 -3.23 -4.00
CA GLU A 44 -5.24 -1.79 -4.29
C GLU A 44 -4.70 -0.97 -3.10
N SER A 45 -5.10 -1.31 -1.86
CA SER A 45 -4.65 -0.61 -0.65
C SER A 45 -3.20 -0.92 -0.25
N SER A 46 -2.68 -2.11 -0.59
CA SER A 46 -1.33 -2.54 -0.23
C SER A 46 -0.25 -2.09 -1.24
N GLY A 47 -0.63 -1.39 -2.30
CA GLY A 47 0.31 -0.82 -3.27
C GLY A 47 0.94 -1.83 -4.23
N CYS A 48 0.42 -3.06 -4.35
CA CYS A 48 1.03 -4.10 -5.20
C CYS A 48 1.09 -3.65 -6.68
N MET A 49 0.06 -2.92 -7.12
CA MET A 49 -0.05 -2.38 -8.47
C MET A 49 0.99 -1.29 -8.80
N ALA A 50 1.62 -0.68 -7.78
CA ALA A 50 2.70 0.29 -7.96
C ALA A 50 4.02 -0.35 -8.43
N CYS A 51 4.10 -1.69 -8.42
CA CYS A 51 5.28 -2.43 -8.90
C CYS A 51 4.94 -3.50 -9.95
N HIS A 52 3.74 -4.09 -9.92
CA HIS A 52 3.38 -5.25 -10.75
C HIS A 52 2.46 -4.91 -11.94
N THR A 53 2.65 -3.75 -12.57
CA THR A 53 1.89 -3.37 -13.78
C THR A 53 2.80 -2.72 -14.81
N ALA A 54 2.35 -2.68 -16.07
CA ALA A 54 3.14 -2.13 -17.17
C ALA A 54 3.40 -0.61 -17.02
N ASN A 55 2.44 0.13 -16.47
CA ASN A 55 2.52 1.58 -16.27
C ASN A 55 2.14 1.93 -14.83
N PRO A 56 3.00 1.62 -13.85
CA PRO A 56 2.69 1.83 -12.45
C PRO A 56 2.75 3.31 -12.09
N GLN A 57 1.89 3.74 -11.17
CA GLN A 57 2.06 5.02 -10.50
C GLN A 57 3.24 4.92 -9.54
N LEU A 58 4.36 5.51 -9.92
CA LEU A 58 5.60 5.43 -9.15
C LEU A 58 5.46 6.15 -7.81
N PRO A 59 6.00 5.59 -6.72
CA PRO A 59 6.04 6.28 -5.45
C PRO A 59 6.95 7.52 -5.55
N PHE A 60 6.68 8.54 -4.72
CA PHE A 60 7.41 9.82 -4.77
C PHE A 60 8.94 9.64 -4.64
N TYR A 61 9.38 8.64 -3.85
CA TYR A 61 10.79 8.34 -3.62
C TYR A 61 11.49 7.70 -4.82
N ALA A 62 10.75 7.26 -5.85
CA ALA A 62 11.34 6.82 -7.12
C ALA A 62 12.07 7.95 -7.87
N ASN A 63 11.86 9.21 -7.47
CA ASN A 63 12.55 10.37 -8.02
C ASN A 63 13.73 10.84 -7.17
N PHE A 64 14.08 10.12 -6.10
CA PHE A 64 15.23 10.49 -5.26
C PHE A 64 16.55 10.30 -6.04
N PRO A 65 17.53 11.21 -5.90
CA PRO A 65 18.72 11.23 -6.74
C PRO A 65 19.58 9.97 -6.62
N PHE A 66 19.63 9.36 -5.44
CA PHE A 66 20.46 8.16 -5.19
C PHE A 66 19.65 6.86 -5.25
N ALA A 67 18.44 6.84 -4.68
CA ALA A 67 17.62 5.62 -4.59
C ALA A 67 16.71 5.41 -5.81
N GLY A 68 16.39 6.45 -6.57
CA GLY A 68 15.35 6.41 -7.60
C GLY A 68 15.64 5.44 -8.74
N LYS A 69 16.91 5.31 -9.15
CA LYS A 69 17.31 4.33 -10.19
C LYS A 69 17.11 2.89 -9.72
N LEU A 70 17.49 2.59 -8.48
CA LEU A 70 17.33 1.27 -7.88
C LEU A 70 15.85 0.89 -7.75
N VAL A 71 15.02 1.82 -7.24
CA VAL A 71 13.57 1.64 -7.13
C VAL A 71 12.92 1.37 -8.50
N LYS A 72 13.28 2.14 -9.53
CA LYS A 72 12.73 1.95 -10.89
C LYS A 72 13.15 0.61 -11.50
N GLU A 73 14.37 0.15 -11.24
CA GLU A 73 14.84 -1.15 -11.72
C GLU A 73 14.14 -2.30 -10.99
N ASP A 74 13.97 -2.21 -9.67
CA ASP A 74 13.22 -3.21 -8.90
C ASP A 74 11.76 -3.30 -9.36
N ILE A 75 11.11 -2.16 -9.63
CA ILE A 75 9.76 -2.11 -10.21
C ILE A 75 9.72 -2.81 -11.57
N ARG A 76 10.71 -2.56 -12.43
CA ARG A 76 10.82 -3.21 -13.75
C ARG A 76 10.97 -4.73 -13.63
N LEU A 77 11.77 -5.20 -12.66
CA LEU A 77 11.96 -6.63 -12.40
C LEU A 77 10.73 -7.28 -11.77
N ALA A 78 10.04 -6.59 -10.86
CA ALA A 78 8.80 -7.05 -10.24
C ALA A 78 7.69 -7.25 -11.29
N TYR A 79 7.47 -6.25 -12.16
CA TYR A 79 6.53 -6.36 -13.27
C TYR A 79 6.85 -7.55 -14.19
N ARG A 80 8.13 -7.74 -14.55
CA ARG A 80 8.55 -8.86 -15.39
C ARG A 80 8.27 -10.22 -14.74
N SER A 81 8.32 -10.29 -13.42
CA SER A 81 8.11 -11.53 -12.67
C SER A 81 6.62 -11.88 -12.58
N PHE A 82 5.77 -10.86 -12.44
CA PHE A 82 4.32 -11.05 -12.37
C PHE A 82 3.59 -9.76 -12.75
N ASP A 83 2.72 -9.85 -13.77
CA ASP A 83 1.77 -8.80 -14.13
C ASP A 83 0.44 -9.04 -13.40
N MET A 84 0.09 -8.13 -12.50
CA MET A 84 -1.14 -8.20 -11.71
C MET A 84 -2.37 -7.72 -12.46
N ALA A 85 -2.24 -7.03 -13.60
CA ALA A 85 -3.38 -6.46 -14.31
C ALA A 85 -4.43 -7.52 -14.73
N PRO A 86 -4.05 -8.67 -15.32
CA PRO A 86 -5.03 -9.71 -15.67
C PRO A 86 -5.75 -10.29 -14.46
N MET A 87 -5.03 -10.46 -13.34
CA MET A 87 -5.60 -10.95 -12.09
C MET A 87 -6.60 -9.95 -11.51
N MET A 88 -6.28 -8.66 -11.49
CA MET A 88 -7.19 -7.61 -11.02
C MET A 88 -8.46 -7.54 -11.88
N GLU A 89 -8.32 -7.69 -13.20
CA GLU A 89 -9.47 -7.78 -14.11
C GLU A 89 -10.34 -9.01 -13.84
N ALA A 90 -9.73 -10.16 -13.53
CA ALA A 90 -10.47 -11.37 -13.17
C ALA A 90 -11.25 -11.18 -11.86
N LEU A 91 -10.61 -10.63 -10.81
CA LEU A 91 -11.24 -10.34 -9.52
C LEU A 91 -12.45 -9.40 -9.68
N LYS A 92 -12.30 -8.31 -10.42
CA LYS A 92 -13.40 -7.36 -10.69
C LYS A 92 -14.56 -7.99 -11.44
N LYS A 93 -14.30 -9.00 -12.29
CA LYS A 93 -15.33 -9.72 -13.06
C LYS A 93 -15.89 -10.93 -12.30
N GLY A 94 -15.47 -11.17 -11.06
CA GLY A 94 -15.86 -12.34 -10.28
C GLY A 94 -15.37 -13.67 -10.87
N LYS A 95 -14.36 -13.64 -11.76
CA LYS A 95 -13.80 -14.82 -12.41
C LYS A 95 -12.59 -15.31 -11.61
N LYS A 96 -12.40 -16.63 -11.55
CA LYS A 96 -11.14 -17.19 -11.02
C LYS A 96 -9.98 -16.67 -11.87
N SER A 97 -8.89 -16.25 -11.23
CA SER A 97 -7.68 -15.84 -11.95
C SER A 97 -7.24 -17.01 -12.83
N VAL A 98 -7.17 -16.75 -14.15
CA VAL A 98 -6.72 -17.75 -15.12
C VAL A 98 -5.20 -17.79 -15.00
N LYS A 99 -4.68 -19.00 -14.76
CA LYS A 99 -3.26 -19.32 -14.72
C LYS A 99 -2.62 -19.15 -16.10
#